data_AF-A0A0W8CPF7-F1
#
_entry.id   AF-A0A0W8CPF7-F1
#
_cell.length_a   1.000
_cell.length_b   1.000
_cell.length_c   1.000
_cell.angle_alpha   90.00
_cell.angle_beta   90.00
_cell.angle_gamma   90.00
#
_symmetry.space_group_name_H-M   'P 1'
#
loop_
_entity.id
_entity.type
_entity.pdbx_description
1 polymer ?
#
loop_
_entity_poly.entity_id
_entity_poly.type
_entity_poly.pdbx_seq_one_letter_code
_entity_poly.pdbx_strand_id
1 'polypeptide(L)'
;MVVYGNEKVAAKIAQRLGNWAETSSEGGRVTTSQGAFILEQNTGKPTVRMPDVAYTPRDVDRNLALDQVWTYRGDPFVPTFVVEIDKLADRNSQRKVLDRKMRDEYFPHGVQLGWLIDPRPQHRIIYEYKLDTNGQVYRAHNCKWRDLDGGDVLPGFKLRAATLEMVLNQDSGSSSEEEIDFMCPERGCRKRFRSRGAWAAHAEWHREERAIAKYLANQS
;
A
#
# COMPACT_ATOMS: atom_id res chain seq x y z
N MET A 1 8.92 19.26 3.04
CA MET A 1 7.59 19.72 2.57
C MET A 1 7.00 18.57 1.80
N VAL A 2 5.83 18.09 2.22
CA VAL A 2 5.14 16.98 1.56
C VAL A 2 4.58 17.50 0.22
N VAL A 3 4.91 16.81 -0.88
CA VAL A 3 4.48 17.21 -2.22
C VAL A 3 3.15 16.54 -2.52
N TYR A 4 2.11 17.31 -2.86
CA TYR A 4 0.77 16.78 -3.11
C TYR A 4 0.72 15.64 -4.15
N GLY A 5 1.58 15.68 -5.16
CA GLY A 5 1.73 14.58 -6.13
C GLY A 5 2.14 13.26 -5.50
N ASN A 6 3.00 13.28 -4.48
CA ASN A 6 3.44 12.08 -3.76
C ASN A 6 2.28 11.49 -2.94
N GLU A 7 1.50 12.35 -2.27
CA GLU A 7 0.33 11.92 -1.49
C GLU A 7 -0.74 11.26 -2.37
N LYS A 8 -1.00 11.79 -3.57
CA LYS A 8 -1.90 11.14 -4.53
C LYS A 8 -1.44 9.72 -4.90
N VAL A 9 -0.12 9.55 -5.09
CA VAL A 9 0.47 8.24 -5.40
C VAL A 9 0.41 7.31 -4.19
N ALA A 10 0.75 7.78 -2.99
CA ALA A 10 0.65 7.03 -1.74
C ALA A 10 -0.78 6.51 -1.53
N ALA A 11 -1.77 7.40 -1.61
CA ALA A 11 -3.18 7.06 -1.48
C ALA A 11 -3.62 6.01 -2.53
N LYS A 12 -3.14 6.12 -3.77
CA LYS A 12 -3.46 5.14 -4.81
C LYS A 12 -2.86 3.77 -4.55
N ILE A 13 -1.61 3.73 -4.09
CA ILE A 13 -0.93 2.48 -3.75
C ILE A 13 -1.62 1.82 -2.56
N ALA A 14 -1.91 2.58 -1.50
CA ALA A 14 -2.62 2.10 -0.33
C ALA A 14 -4.01 1.54 -0.68
N GLN A 15 -4.77 2.24 -1.52
CA GLN A 15 -6.06 1.74 -2.02
C GLN A 15 -5.91 0.39 -2.75
N ARG A 16 -4.97 0.29 -3.69
CA ARG A 16 -4.77 -0.95 -4.46
C ARG A 16 -4.37 -2.11 -3.56
N LEU A 17 -3.50 -1.83 -2.61
CA LEU A 17 -3.00 -2.82 -1.67
C LEU A 17 -4.07 -3.25 -0.67
N GLY A 18 -4.90 -2.32 -0.18
CA GLY A 18 -6.04 -2.60 0.69
C GLY A 18 -7.05 -3.52 0.01
N ASN A 19 -7.43 -3.20 -1.24
CA ASN A 19 -8.33 -4.05 -2.03
C ASN A 19 -7.76 -5.47 -2.23
N TRP A 20 -6.44 -5.58 -2.48
CA TRP A 20 -5.78 -6.88 -2.57
C TRP A 20 -5.77 -7.61 -1.24
N ALA A 21 -5.47 -6.94 -0.12
CA ALA A 21 -5.47 -7.53 1.21
C ALA A 21 -6.87 -8.06 1.57
N GLU A 22 -7.94 -7.34 1.22
CA GLU A 22 -9.32 -7.76 1.49
C GLU A 22 -9.77 -8.96 0.66
N THR A 23 -9.30 -9.06 -0.60
CA THR A 23 -9.78 -10.07 -1.55
C THR A 23 -8.88 -11.29 -1.67
N SER A 24 -7.61 -11.18 -1.25
CA SER A 24 -6.65 -12.28 -1.24
C SER A 24 -6.87 -13.23 -0.05
N SER A 25 -6.29 -14.44 -0.15
CA SER A 25 -6.20 -15.37 0.98
C SER A 25 -5.38 -14.81 2.14
N GLU A 26 -4.41 -13.94 1.86
CA GLU A 26 -3.42 -13.42 2.80
C GLU A 26 -4.04 -12.50 3.87
N GLY A 27 -4.97 -11.61 3.50
CA GLY A 27 -5.48 -10.61 4.44
C GLY A 27 -4.41 -9.58 4.81
N GLY A 28 -4.41 -9.15 6.08
CA GLY A 28 -3.45 -8.19 6.63
C GLY A 28 -4.04 -6.79 6.78
N ARG A 29 -3.17 -5.82 7.08
CA ARG A 29 -3.51 -4.40 7.17
C ARG A 29 -2.55 -3.57 6.35
N VAL A 30 -3.12 -2.51 5.77
CA VAL A 30 -2.38 -1.49 5.03
C VAL A 30 -2.50 -0.19 5.79
N THR A 31 -1.38 0.49 6.01
CA THR A 31 -1.32 1.80 6.67
C THR A 31 -0.60 2.79 5.78
N THR A 32 -0.95 4.07 5.87
CA THR A 32 -0.22 5.18 5.25
C THR A 32 0.58 5.97 6.30
N SER A 33 1.21 7.07 5.89
CA SER A 33 2.14 7.97 6.62
C SER A 33 1.65 8.60 7.95
N GLN A 34 0.71 7.96 8.66
CA GLN A 34 0.34 8.20 10.06
C GLN A 34 0.50 6.94 10.94
N GLY A 35 0.75 5.77 10.37
CA GLY A 35 1.05 4.54 11.11
C GLY A 35 2.54 4.47 11.44
N ALA A 36 2.89 4.59 12.72
CA ALA A 36 4.26 4.47 13.17
C ALA A 36 4.55 3.03 13.61
N PHE A 37 5.61 2.44 13.06
CA PHE A 37 6.07 1.10 13.36
C PHE A 37 7.29 1.16 14.28
N ILE A 38 7.30 0.35 15.33
CA ILE A 38 8.44 0.20 16.22
C ILE A 38 9.32 -0.89 15.63
N LEU A 39 10.49 -0.50 15.10
CA LEU A 39 11.45 -1.45 14.51
C LEU A 39 12.36 -2.07 15.56
N GLU A 40 12.68 -1.32 16.62
CA GLU A 40 13.43 -1.80 17.79
C GLU A 40 13.03 -1.06 19.06
N GLN A 41 13.11 -1.75 20.19
CA GLN A 41 13.08 -1.16 21.54
C GLN A 41 14.53 -1.06 22.06
N ASN A 42 15.09 0.15 22.10
CA ASN A 42 16.35 0.42 22.79
C ASN A 42 16.07 1.09 24.16
N THR A 43 17.00 0.99 25.11
CA THR A 43 16.92 1.51 26.50
C THR A 43 16.76 3.03 26.65
N GLY A 44 16.38 3.74 25.59
CA GLY A 44 16.11 5.18 25.59
C GLY A 44 14.88 5.57 24.76
N LYS A 45 14.93 5.39 23.43
CA LYS A 45 13.83 5.78 22.53
C LYS A 45 13.59 4.68 21.48
N PRO A 46 12.34 4.24 21.26
CA PRO A 46 12.02 3.28 20.22
C PRO A 46 12.39 3.81 18.83
N THR A 47 12.93 2.95 17.98
CA THR A 47 13.18 3.26 16.57
C THR A 47 11.85 3.22 15.83
N VAL A 48 11.14 4.34 15.86
CA VAL A 48 9.85 4.49 15.18
C VAL A 48 10.07 4.89 13.72
N ARG A 49 9.45 4.19 12.78
CA ARG A 49 9.45 4.55 11.35
C ARG A 49 8.04 4.61 10.79
N MET A 50 7.86 5.55 9.87
CA MET A 50 6.60 5.86 9.22
C MET A 50 6.85 5.82 7.71
N PRO A 51 6.71 4.65 7.07
CA PRO A 51 6.72 4.57 5.62
C PRO A 51 5.48 5.25 5.03
N ASP A 52 5.55 5.65 3.75
CA ASP A 52 4.40 6.27 3.08
C ASP A 52 3.25 5.29 2.89
N VAL A 53 3.59 4.02 2.64
CA VAL A 53 2.65 2.89 2.66
C VAL A 53 3.36 1.68 3.28
N ALA A 54 2.66 0.94 4.13
CA ALA A 54 3.13 -0.34 4.66
C ALA A 54 2.04 -1.41 4.61
N TYR A 55 2.47 -2.67 4.57
CA TYR A 55 1.64 -3.84 4.74
C TYR A 55 2.14 -4.73 5.88
N THR A 56 1.23 -5.05 6.78
CA THR A 56 1.46 -5.97 7.91
C THR A 56 0.66 -7.26 7.66
N PRO A 57 1.29 -8.44 7.72
CA PRO A 57 0.60 -9.72 7.58
C PRO A 57 -0.51 -9.91 8.62
N ARG A 58 -1.56 -10.65 8.24
CA ARG A 58 -2.75 -10.89 9.07
C ARG A 58 -2.43 -11.40 10.46
N ASP A 59 -1.54 -12.37 10.57
CA ASP A 59 -1.24 -13.00 11.86
C ASP A 59 -0.39 -12.10 12.76
N VAL A 60 0.46 -11.26 12.17
CA VAL A 60 1.18 -10.22 12.92
C VAL A 60 0.18 -9.21 13.47
N ASP A 61 -0.69 -8.66 12.62
CA ASP A 61 -1.72 -7.68 13.01
C ASP A 61 -2.67 -8.19 14.10
N ARG A 62 -3.15 -9.43 13.99
CA ARG A 62 -4.07 -10.03 14.96
C ARG A 62 -3.46 -10.28 16.34
N ASN A 63 -2.15 -10.44 16.40
CA ASN A 63 -1.43 -10.74 17.63
C ASN A 63 -0.88 -9.49 18.32
N LEU A 64 -1.11 -8.29 17.78
CA LEU A 64 -0.69 -7.05 18.42
C LEU A 64 -1.47 -6.81 19.72
N ALA A 65 -0.73 -6.50 20.78
CA ALA A 65 -1.30 -6.02 22.03
C ALA A 65 -1.84 -4.59 21.89
N LEU A 66 -2.75 -4.21 22.79
CA LEU A 66 -3.40 -2.89 22.74
C LEU A 66 -2.40 -1.73 22.86
N ASP A 67 -1.32 -1.89 23.63
CA ASP A 67 -0.28 -0.89 23.75
C ASP A 67 0.53 -0.73 22.46
N GLN A 68 0.78 -1.82 21.71
CA GLN A 68 1.42 -1.77 20.39
C GLN A 68 0.53 -1.08 19.33
N VAL A 69 -0.79 -1.27 19.41
CA VAL A 69 -1.75 -0.69 18.46
C VAL A 69 -2.00 0.79 18.72
N TRP A 70 -2.18 1.17 19.99
CA TRP A 70 -2.66 2.50 20.38
C TRP A 70 -1.57 3.42 20.95
N THR A 71 -0.36 2.89 21.17
CA THR A 71 0.78 3.64 21.69
C THR A 71 2.07 3.25 20.98
N TYR A 72 3.19 3.90 21.32
CA TYR A 72 4.52 3.49 20.87
C TYR A 72 5.25 2.61 21.90
N ARG A 73 4.50 1.78 22.63
CA ARG A 73 5.00 0.88 23.69
C ARG A 73 4.68 -0.58 23.32
N GLY A 74 5.36 -1.51 23.99
CA GLY A 74 5.25 -2.94 23.70
C GLY A 74 6.31 -3.43 22.72
N ASP A 75 6.22 -4.70 22.34
CA ASP A 75 7.23 -5.33 21.47
C ASP A 75 7.26 -4.69 20.07
N PRO A 76 8.42 -4.64 19.40
CA PRO A 76 8.50 -4.25 18.00
C PRO A 76 7.59 -5.11 17.12
N PHE A 77 6.94 -4.49 16.15
CA PHE A 77 6.30 -5.21 15.06
C PHE A 77 6.62 -4.50 13.75
N VAL A 78 6.94 -5.29 12.74
CA VAL A 78 7.54 -4.79 11.50
C VAL A 78 6.68 -5.22 10.32
N PRO A 79 6.32 -4.29 9.42
CA PRO A 79 5.62 -4.64 8.19
C PRO A 79 6.53 -5.49 7.30
N THR A 80 5.97 -6.38 6.49
CA THR A 80 6.77 -7.16 5.53
C THR A 80 7.00 -6.42 4.22
N PHE A 81 6.18 -5.40 3.93
CA PHE A 81 6.31 -4.57 2.75
C PHE A 81 6.16 -3.09 3.06
N VAL A 82 7.03 -2.26 2.47
CA VAL A 82 7.06 -0.80 2.65
C VAL A 82 7.25 -0.06 1.32
N VAL A 83 6.71 1.15 1.25
CA VAL A 83 6.90 2.10 0.15
C VAL A 83 7.33 3.44 0.70
N GLU A 84 8.30 4.08 0.04
CA GLU A 84 8.66 5.49 0.23
C GLU A 84 8.60 6.23 -1.10
N ILE A 85 8.13 7.47 -1.07
CA ILE A 85 7.82 8.28 -2.24
C ILE A 85 8.47 9.65 -2.07
N ASP A 86 9.55 9.90 -2.80
CA ASP A 86 10.28 11.17 -2.70
C ASP A 86 11.06 11.49 -3.99
N LYS A 87 11.76 12.61 -3.97
CA LYS A 87 12.71 13.06 -4.99
C LYS A 87 13.96 12.17 -4.96
N LEU A 88 14.14 11.33 -5.98
CA LEU A 88 15.25 10.37 -6.10
C LEU A 88 16.33 10.80 -7.10
N ALA A 89 16.13 11.90 -7.82
CA ALA A 89 17.09 12.48 -8.76
C ALA A 89 17.30 13.99 -8.51
N ASP A 90 18.31 14.56 -9.18
CA ASP A 90 18.77 15.96 -9.09
C ASP A 90 19.39 16.39 -7.75
N ARG A 91 19.70 17.70 -7.68
CA ARG A 91 20.13 18.41 -6.48
C ARG A 91 19.13 18.19 -5.34
N ASN A 92 19.63 17.84 -4.16
CA ASN A 92 18.86 17.50 -2.95
C ASN A 92 18.03 16.21 -3.07
N SER A 93 18.40 15.29 -3.96
CA SER A 93 17.87 13.92 -3.99
C SER A 93 17.96 13.22 -2.63
N GLN A 94 16.87 12.59 -2.21
CA GLN A 94 16.77 11.74 -1.03
C GLN A 94 17.22 10.30 -1.30
N ARG A 95 17.64 9.96 -2.54
CA ARG A 95 17.99 8.58 -2.92
C ARG A 95 18.99 7.92 -1.97
N LYS A 96 20.06 8.61 -1.58
CA LYS A 96 21.08 8.03 -0.68
C LYS A 96 20.52 7.81 0.73
N VAL A 97 19.69 8.74 1.21
CA VAL A 97 19.07 8.65 2.54
C VAL A 97 18.07 7.50 2.57
N LEU A 98 17.22 7.38 1.55
CA LEU A 98 16.21 6.33 1.45
C LEU A 98 16.80 4.95 1.11
N ASP A 99 17.88 4.87 0.32
CA ASP A 99 18.62 3.60 0.11
C ASP A 99 19.21 3.10 1.44
N ARG A 100 19.78 4.00 2.25
CA ARG A 100 20.24 3.67 3.60
C ARG A 100 19.09 3.24 4.50
N LYS A 101 17.97 3.96 4.50
CA LYS A 101 16.76 3.60 5.27
C LYS A 101 16.27 2.20 4.91
N MET A 102 16.25 1.84 3.62
CA MET A 102 15.92 0.48 3.19
C MET A 102 16.91 -0.55 3.75
N ARG A 103 18.21 -0.33 3.52
CA ARG A 103 19.25 -1.34 3.82
C ARG A 103 19.56 -1.52 5.30
N ASP A 104 19.55 -0.43 6.05
CA ASP A 104 20.08 -0.39 7.41
C ASP A 104 18.96 -0.32 8.46
N GLU A 105 17.74 0.05 8.05
CA GLU A 105 16.64 0.29 8.99
C GLU A 105 15.42 -0.58 8.68
N TYR A 106 15.02 -0.80 7.43
CA TYR A 106 13.84 -1.63 7.15
C TYR A 106 14.16 -3.12 7.07
N PHE A 107 15.05 -3.50 6.15
CA PHE A 107 15.33 -4.91 5.88
C PHE A 107 15.95 -5.68 7.07
N PRO A 108 16.86 -5.09 7.87
CA PRO A 108 17.40 -5.78 9.05
C PRO A 108 16.35 -6.14 10.10
N HIS A 109 15.18 -5.48 10.08
CA HIS A 109 14.12 -5.66 11.07
C HIS A 109 12.95 -6.51 10.55
N GLY A 110 13.06 -7.10 9.35
CA GLY A 110 12.06 -8.05 8.84
C GLY A 110 11.19 -7.57 7.69
N VAL A 111 11.43 -6.36 7.15
CA VAL A 111 10.90 -5.98 5.84
C VAL A 111 11.51 -6.88 4.77
N GLN A 112 10.69 -7.40 3.87
CA GLN A 112 11.09 -8.36 2.84
C GLN A 112 10.98 -7.79 1.41
N LEU A 113 10.11 -6.80 1.21
CA LEU A 113 9.94 -6.07 -0.05
C LEU A 113 9.87 -4.57 0.21
N GLY A 114 10.60 -3.78 -0.57
CA GLY A 114 10.62 -2.33 -0.43
C GLY A 114 10.59 -1.62 -1.79
N TRP A 115 9.74 -0.61 -1.94
CA TRP A 115 9.71 0.23 -3.15
C TRP A 115 10.06 1.69 -2.82
N LEU A 116 10.99 2.28 -3.58
CA LEU A 116 11.25 3.71 -3.59
C LEU A 116 10.74 4.30 -4.90
N ILE A 117 9.86 5.28 -4.85
CA ILE A 117 9.18 5.81 -6.03
C ILE A 117 9.41 7.33 -6.15
N ASP A 118 9.81 7.77 -7.33
CA ASP A 118 9.84 9.18 -7.70
C ASP A 118 8.80 9.42 -8.80
N PRO A 119 7.60 9.93 -8.46
CA PRO A 119 6.52 10.10 -9.42
C PRO A 119 6.65 11.38 -10.24
N ARG A 120 7.69 12.21 -10.02
CA ARG A 120 7.83 13.50 -10.70
C ARG A 120 7.90 13.28 -12.21
N PRO A 121 7.15 14.05 -13.02
CA PRO A 121 7.00 13.79 -14.46
C PRO A 121 8.31 13.65 -15.23
N GLN A 122 9.34 14.41 -14.87
CA GLN A 122 10.64 14.42 -15.52
C GLN A 122 11.58 13.27 -15.11
N HIS A 123 11.22 12.46 -14.11
CA HIS A 123 12.06 11.36 -13.61
C HIS A 123 11.40 10.00 -13.71
N ARG A 124 10.22 9.83 -13.11
CA ARG A 124 9.49 8.55 -13.06
C ARG A 124 10.43 7.37 -12.73
N ILE A 125 11.03 7.39 -11.55
CA ILE A 125 12.02 6.39 -11.11
C ILE A 125 11.37 5.43 -10.11
N ILE A 126 11.70 4.15 -10.19
CA ILE A 126 11.30 3.14 -9.21
C ILE A 126 12.53 2.35 -8.82
N TYR A 127 12.87 2.26 -7.54
CA TYR A 127 13.82 1.25 -7.05
C TYR A 127 13.06 0.18 -6.27
N GLU A 128 13.37 -1.07 -6.56
CA GLU A 128 12.80 -2.23 -5.91
C GLU A 128 13.89 -2.93 -5.08
N TYR A 129 13.61 -3.17 -3.82
CA TYR A 129 14.49 -3.86 -2.87
C TYR A 129 13.86 -5.19 -2.50
N LYS A 130 14.67 -6.25 -2.48
CA LYS A 130 14.28 -7.63 -2.20
C LYS A 130 15.37 -8.32 -1.40
N LEU A 131 15.01 -9.44 -0.78
CA LEU A 131 15.96 -10.37 -0.20
C LEU A 131 16.44 -11.37 -1.26
N ASP A 132 17.74 -11.65 -1.29
CA ASP A 132 18.30 -12.74 -2.06
C ASP A 132 18.10 -14.10 -1.35
N THR A 133 18.63 -15.17 -1.94
CA THR A 133 18.53 -16.53 -1.37
C THR A 133 19.21 -16.69 -0.01
N ASN A 134 20.11 -15.77 0.36
CA ASN A 134 20.82 -15.75 1.64
C ASN A 134 20.16 -14.79 2.64
N GLY A 135 19.01 -14.21 2.31
CA GLY A 135 18.34 -13.21 3.14
C GLY A 135 19.07 -11.86 3.16
N GLN A 136 19.91 -11.55 2.17
CA GLN A 136 20.57 -10.25 2.07
C GLN A 136 19.77 -9.30 1.17
N VAL A 137 19.64 -8.05 1.62
CA VAL A 137 18.95 -7.01 0.86
C VAL A 137 19.76 -6.57 -0.36
N TYR A 138 19.13 -6.68 -1.54
CA TYR A 138 19.65 -6.12 -2.78
C TYR A 138 18.62 -5.20 -3.43
N ARG A 139 19.12 -4.29 -4.27
CA ARG A 139 18.31 -3.36 -5.06
C ARG A 139 18.33 -3.83 -6.50
N ALA A 140 17.17 -4.04 -7.10
CA ALA A 140 17.05 -4.42 -8.50
C ALA A 140 17.72 -3.38 -9.41
N HIS A 141 18.38 -3.85 -10.47
CA HIS A 141 19.11 -2.98 -11.40
C HIS A 141 18.20 -2.08 -12.25
N ASN A 142 17.00 -2.56 -12.59
CA ASN A 142 16.08 -1.82 -13.43
C ASN A 142 15.29 -0.79 -12.61
N CYS A 143 15.65 0.48 -12.78
CA CYS A 143 15.01 1.59 -12.08
C CYS A 143 13.95 2.36 -12.89
N LYS A 144 13.57 1.86 -14.07
CA LYS A 144 12.60 2.52 -14.95
C LYS A 144 11.21 2.50 -14.33
N TRP A 145 10.37 3.48 -14.71
CA TRP A 145 8.93 3.43 -14.49
C TRP A 145 8.34 2.19 -15.16
N ARG A 146 7.82 1.26 -14.37
CA ARG A 146 7.33 -0.04 -14.84
C ARG A 146 6.32 -0.62 -13.88
N ASP A 147 5.63 -1.67 -14.33
CA ASP A 147 4.81 -2.48 -13.45
C ASP A 147 5.69 -3.17 -12.40
N LEU A 148 5.20 -3.20 -11.15
CA LEU A 148 5.84 -3.86 -10.03
C LEU A 148 5.03 -5.08 -9.61
N ASP A 149 5.75 -6.13 -9.24
CA ASP A 149 5.18 -7.40 -8.80
C ASP A 149 5.45 -7.58 -7.31
N GLY A 150 4.41 -7.98 -6.57
CA GLY A 150 4.46 -8.23 -5.14
C GLY A 150 5.30 -9.45 -4.74
N GLY A 151 5.62 -10.33 -5.69
CA GLY A 151 6.35 -11.56 -5.45
C GLY A 151 5.72 -12.41 -4.34
N ASP A 152 6.57 -13.08 -3.57
CA ASP A 152 6.14 -13.95 -2.48
C ASP A 152 5.65 -13.17 -1.25
N VAL A 153 6.01 -11.88 -1.13
CA VAL A 153 5.58 -11.02 -0.01
C VAL A 153 4.13 -10.59 -0.18
N LEU A 154 3.69 -10.36 -1.42
CA LEU A 154 2.30 -10.01 -1.75
C LEU A 154 1.82 -10.87 -2.95
N PRO A 155 1.53 -12.16 -2.74
CA PRO A 155 1.18 -13.08 -3.82
C PRO A 155 0.06 -12.57 -4.73
N GLY A 156 0.35 -12.52 -6.03
CA GLY A 156 -0.59 -12.07 -7.07
C GLY A 156 -0.86 -10.56 -7.12
N PHE A 157 -0.29 -9.77 -6.20
CA PHE A 157 -0.40 -8.31 -6.25
C PHE A 157 0.48 -7.75 -7.36
N LYS A 158 -0.10 -6.86 -8.19
CA LYS A 158 0.63 -6.11 -9.21
C LYS A 158 0.27 -4.63 -9.16
N LEU A 159 1.26 -3.78 -9.01
CA LEU A 159 1.09 -2.34 -9.13
C LEU A 159 1.44 -1.89 -10.55
N ARG A 160 0.41 -1.53 -11.32
CA ARG A 160 0.58 -1.09 -12.70
C ARG A 160 1.03 0.36 -12.79
N ALA A 161 2.09 0.64 -13.53
CA ALA A 161 2.60 1.99 -13.76
C ALA A 161 1.53 2.93 -14.33
N ALA A 162 0.74 2.45 -15.30
CA ALA A 162 -0.35 3.21 -15.89
C ALA A 162 -1.40 3.66 -14.87
N THR A 163 -1.64 2.88 -13.80
CA THR A 163 -2.57 3.28 -12.74
C THR A 163 -2.06 4.50 -11.98
N LEU A 164 -0.75 4.57 -11.73
CA LEU A 164 -0.13 5.71 -11.06
C LEU A 164 -0.12 6.95 -11.97
N GLU A 165 0.14 6.75 -13.27
CA GLU A 165 0.10 7.82 -14.26
C GLU A 165 -1.29 8.44 -14.39
N MET A 166 -2.35 7.63 -14.37
CA MET A 166 -3.72 8.15 -14.38
C MET A 166 -3.97 9.12 -13.21
N VAL A 167 -3.48 8.81 -12.01
CA VAL A 167 -3.67 9.67 -10.83
C VAL A 167 -2.82 10.94 -10.88
N LEU A 168 -1.66 10.87 -11.54
CA LEU A 168 -0.78 12.02 -11.73
C LEU A 168 -1.30 12.95 -12.83
N ASN A 169 -1.90 12.39 -13.89
CA ASN A 169 -2.33 13.09 -15.10
C ASN A 169 -3.83 13.44 -15.13
N GLN A 170 -4.64 12.96 -14.18
CA GLN A 170 -6.07 13.27 -14.17
C GLN A 170 -6.30 14.76 -13.97
N ASP A 171 -6.54 15.45 -15.07
CA ASP A 171 -7.49 16.55 -15.13
C ASP A 171 -8.84 15.99 -14.68
N SER A 172 -9.39 16.57 -13.63
CA SER A 172 -10.74 16.28 -13.15
C SER A 172 -11.74 16.57 -14.26
N GLY A 173 -12.21 15.53 -14.95
CA GLY A 173 -13.40 15.59 -15.79
C GLY A 173 -13.14 15.34 -17.27
N SER A 174 -13.24 14.08 -17.69
CA SER A 174 -14.05 13.69 -18.84
C SER A 174 -13.98 12.17 -18.96
N SER A 175 -14.85 11.47 -18.25
CA SER A 175 -15.26 10.14 -18.67
C SER A 175 -16.58 10.35 -19.39
N SER A 176 -16.61 10.18 -20.71
CA SER A 176 -17.86 9.84 -21.37
C SER A 176 -18.33 8.53 -20.75
N GLU A 177 -19.20 8.62 -19.74
CA GLU A 177 -19.75 7.43 -19.10
C GLU A 177 -20.51 6.66 -20.17
N GLU A 178 -20.03 5.46 -20.52
CA GLU A 178 -20.80 4.55 -21.36
C GLU A 178 -22.17 4.33 -20.71
N GLU A 179 -23.23 4.72 -21.42
CA GLU A 179 -24.58 4.39 -21.03
C GLU A 179 -24.75 2.87 -21.13
N ILE A 180 -25.00 2.25 -19.98
CA ILE A 180 -25.34 0.82 -19.88
C ILE A 180 -26.76 0.69 -19.35
N ASP A 181 -27.45 -0.43 -19.56
CA ASP A 181 -28.65 -0.76 -18.77
C ASP A 181 -28.39 -2.09 -18.08
N PHE A 182 -28.02 -2.00 -16.80
CA PHE A 182 -27.59 -3.15 -16.03
C PHE A 182 -28.37 -3.25 -14.73
N MET A 183 -28.89 -4.45 -14.44
CA MET A 183 -29.56 -4.77 -13.18
C MET A 183 -28.58 -5.45 -12.21
N CYS A 184 -28.63 -5.08 -10.93
CA CYS A 184 -27.82 -5.75 -9.92
C CYS A 184 -28.12 -7.25 -9.86
N PRO A 185 -27.11 -8.15 -9.93
CA PRO A 185 -27.31 -9.59 -9.89
C PRO A 185 -27.48 -10.15 -8.46
N GLU A 186 -27.27 -9.32 -7.43
CA GLU A 186 -27.35 -9.75 -6.04
C GLU A 186 -28.80 -10.16 -5.68
N ARG A 187 -28.96 -11.34 -5.06
CA ARG A 187 -30.28 -11.84 -4.66
C ARG A 187 -30.96 -10.83 -3.72
N GLY A 188 -32.16 -10.40 -4.08
CA GLY A 188 -32.95 -9.44 -3.31
C GLY A 188 -32.68 -7.97 -3.66
N CYS A 189 -31.64 -7.66 -4.45
CA CYS A 189 -31.41 -6.31 -4.95
C CYS A 189 -32.07 -6.13 -6.34
N ARG A 190 -32.86 -5.06 -6.52
CA ARG A 190 -33.56 -4.76 -7.79
C ARG A 190 -33.10 -3.44 -8.43
N LYS A 191 -31.96 -2.90 -8.00
CA LYS A 191 -31.44 -1.64 -8.54
C LYS A 191 -30.99 -1.81 -9.99
N ARG A 192 -31.30 -0.80 -10.82
CA ARG A 192 -30.86 -0.68 -12.21
C ARG A 192 -29.94 0.52 -12.35
N PHE A 193 -28.93 0.41 -13.20
CA PHE A 193 -27.91 1.43 -13.38
C PHE A 193 -27.79 1.80 -14.84
N ARG A 194 -27.64 3.12 -15.07
CA ARG A 194 -27.43 3.70 -16.39
C ARG A 194 -25.98 4.01 -16.74
N SER A 195 -25.08 3.86 -15.77
CA SER A 195 -23.64 4.04 -15.99
C SER A 195 -22.83 2.95 -15.29
N ARG A 196 -21.70 2.58 -15.89
CA ARG A 196 -20.75 1.60 -15.31
C ARG A 196 -20.23 2.07 -13.95
N GLY A 197 -20.01 3.38 -13.78
CA GLY A 197 -19.55 3.95 -12.52
C GLY A 197 -20.55 3.73 -11.38
N ALA A 198 -21.82 4.06 -11.61
CA ALA A 198 -22.88 3.88 -10.61
C ALA A 198 -23.09 2.39 -10.26
N TRP A 199 -23.02 1.50 -11.25
CA TRP A 199 -23.07 0.06 -11.01
C TRP A 199 -21.89 -0.44 -10.17
N ALA A 200 -20.66 -0.05 -10.52
CA ALA A 200 -19.46 -0.47 -9.78
C ALA A 200 -19.49 -0.01 -8.33
N ALA A 201 -19.86 1.25 -8.08
CA ALA A 201 -20.02 1.78 -6.72
C ALA A 201 -21.06 0.99 -5.91
N HIS A 202 -22.18 0.61 -6.54
CA HIS A 202 -23.19 -0.21 -5.88
C HIS A 202 -22.72 -1.64 -5.58
N ALA A 203 -21.94 -2.25 -6.48
CA ALA A 203 -21.37 -3.57 -6.26
C ALA A 203 -20.38 -3.57 -5.07
N GLU A 204 -19.57 -2.50 -4.94
CA GLU A 204 -18.69 -2.30 -3.78
C GLU A 204 -19.49 -2.13 -2.49
N TRP A 205 -20.60 -1.37 -2.51
CA TRP A 205 -21.49 -1.26 -1.34
C TRP A 205 -22.00 -2.64 -0.87
N HIS A 206 -22.42 -3.52 -1.78
CA HIS A 206 -22.80 -4.89 -1.41
C HIS A 206 -21.64 -5.70 -0.82
N ARG A 207 -20.41 -5.49 -1.28
CA ARG A 207 -19.22 -6.13 -0.70
C ARG A 207 -19.01 -5.66 0.74
N GLU A 208 -19.10 -4.35 0.98
CA GLU A 208 -18.93 -3.74 2.30
C GLU A 208 -19.99 -4.22 3.30
N GLU A 209 -21.27 -4.20 2.94
CA GLU A 209 -22.37 -4.69 3.80
C GLU A 209 -22.16 -6.15 4.24
N ARG A 210 -21.70 -7.01 3.33
CA ARG A 210 -21.38 -8.41 3.66
C ARG A 210 -20.19 -8.52 4.60
N ALA A 211 -19.16 -7.69 4.40
CA ALA A 211 -18.00 -7.66 5.28
C ALA A 211 -18.38 -7.21 6.70
N ILE A 212 -19.20 -6.15 6.81
CA ILE A 212 -19.75 -5.65 8.08
C ILE A 212 -20.61 -6.72 8.76
N ALA A 213 -21.54 -7.35 8.04
CA ALA A 213 -22.40 -8.39 8.59
C ALA A 213 -21.59 -9.57 9.14
N LYS A 214 -20.55 -10.00 8.41
CA LYS A 214 -19.63 -11.06 8.87
C LYS A 214 -18.84 -10.65 10.11
N TYR A 215 -18.39 -9.40 10.19
CA TYR A 215 -17.70 -8.88 11.38
C TYR A 215 -18.62 -8.90 12.60
N LEU A 216 -19.84 -8.38 12.47
CA LEU A 216 -20.82 -8.35 13.56
C LEU A 216 -21.20 -9.76 14.04
N ALA A 217 -21.38 -10.72 13.12
CA ALA A 217 -21.68 -12.11 13.46
C ALA A 217 -20.55 -12.84 14.19
N ASN A 218 -19.30 -12.40 14.03
CA ASN A 218 -18.16 -12.97 14.76
C ASN A 218 -17.96 -12.33 16.15
N GLN A 219 -18.72 -11.29 16.49
CA GLN A 219 -18.68 -10.64 17.81
C GLN A 219 -19.85 -11.05 18.73
N SER A 220 -20.83 -11.77 18.20
CA SER A 220 -21.97 -12.35 18.94
C SER A 220 -21.68 -13.77 19.40
#